data_AF-A0A382YH97-F1
#
_entry.id   AF-A0A382YH97-F1
#
_cell.length_a   1.000
_cell.length_b   1.000
_cell.length_c   1.000
_cell.angle_alpha   90.00
_cell.angle_beta   90.00
_cell.angle_gamma   90.00
#
_symmetry.space_group_name_H-M   'P 1'
#
loop_
_entity.id
_entity.type
_entity.pdbx_description
1 polymer ?
#
loop_
_entity_poly.entity_id
_entity_poly.type
_entity_poly.pdbx_seq_one_letter_code
_entity_poly.pdbx_strand_id
1 'polypeptide(L)'
;IVVAFYIKVNYPKVNYPDGVEPDSAEGKVLWEETMNSGGQAKYEDIQKVAQTVGCERATDIDKLRELFEAKFSEALKTAGKEMEFTKLYTDRLDFRDKIINVIGRDLNGYALEDVAIDYLEQTPLDKLDEHNVLDAEGIKKITVITSEQQELTNERDRAREIKINEQNQQASVQVEIENVDAEVGKRAQGVRDEEDKAKQSRAVQEVRANEEAEARKVVEAGRLKQETEALAAQEGIEVRAEDKDRAVMSARYSKEEDLLRLE
;
A
#
# COMPACT_ATOMS: atom_id res chain seq x y z
N ILE A 1 0.15 21.83 -32.12
CA ILE A 1 -1.11 22.54 -31.76
C ILE A 1 -2.01 22.56 -32.98
N VAL A 2 -3.28 22.17 -32.85
CA VAL A 2 -4.32 22.34 -33.86
C VAL A 2 -5.32 23.36 -33.31
N VAL A 3 -5.55 24.41 -34.09
CA VAL A 3 -6.43 25.52 -33.72
C VAL A 3 -7.39 25.78 -34.87
N ALA A 4 -8.67 25.89 -34.56
CA ALA A 4 -9.72 26.28 -35.48
C ALA A 4 -10.01 27.77 -35.32
N PHE A 5 -9.98 28.49 -36.44
CA PHE A 5 -10.31 29.91 -36.50
C PHE A 5 -11.66 30.07 -37.19
N TYR A 6 -12.60 30.71 -36.51
CA TYR A 6 -13.91 31.03 -37.05
C TYR A 6 -13.89 32.47 -37.54
N ILE A 7 -14.01 32.65 -38.84
CA ILE A 7 -14.07 33.97 -39.48
C ILE A 7 -15.42 34.16 -40.14
N LYS A 8 -15.92 35.40 -40.11
CA LYS A 8 -17.13 35.79 -40.81
C LYS A 8 -16.92 37.04 -41.64
N VAL A 9 -17.60 37.12 -42.77
CA VAL A 9 -17.84 38.40 -43.43
C VAL A 9 -19.16 38.91 -42.88
N ASN A 10 -19.15 40.11 -42.33
CA ASN A 10 -20.38 40.76 -41.95
C ASN A 10 -21.12 41.12 -43.25
N TYR A 11 -22.10 40.31 -43.62
CA TYR A 11 -23.00 40.59 -44.75
C TYR A 11 -24.36 41.06 -44.21
N PRO A 12 -24.83 42.26 -44.59
CA PRO A 12 -26.16 42.73 -44.20
C PRO A 12 -27.19 41.79 -44.81
N LYS A 13 -28.00 41.15 -43.96
CA LYS A 13 -29.13 40.36 -44.43
C LYS A 13 -30.28 41.32 -44.76
N VAL A 14 -30.45 41.62 -46.05
CA VAL A 14 -31.63 42.35 -46.53
C VAL A 14 -32.81 41.38 -46.57
N ASN A 15 -33.85 41.66 -45.79
CA ASN A 15 -35.10 40.87 -45.83
C ASN A 15 -35.99 41.42 -46.94
N TYR A 16 -35.91 40.81 -48.12
CA TYR A 16 -36.81 41.11 -49.23
C TYR A 16 -38.20 40.52 -48.96
N PRO A 17 -39.29 41.30 -49.01
CA PRO A 17 -40.66 40.80 -48.96
C PRO A 17 -40.94 39.81 -50.11
N ASP A 18 -41.88 38.89 -49.91
CA ASP A 18 -42.27 37.91 -50.93
C ASP A 18 -42.68 38.62 -52.24
N GLY A 19 -42.00 38.28 -53.34
CA GLY A 19 -42.23 38.85 -54.67
C GLY A 19 -41.36 40.06 -55.03
N VAL A 20 -40.51 40.56 -54.13
CA VAL A 20 -39.55 41.64 -54.42
C VAL A 20 -38.22 41.04 -54.85
N GLU A 21 -37.85 41.23 -56.12
CA GLU A 21 -36.53 40.82 -56.62
C GLU A 21 -35.43 41.76 -56.10
N PRO A 22 -34.24 41.26 -55.72
CA PRO A 22 -33.14 42.09 -55.22
C PRO A 22 -32.71 43.21 -56.18
N ASP A 23 -32.78 42.97 -57.49
CA ASP A 23 -32.36 43.92 -58.52
C ASP A 23 -33.45 44.93 -58.92
N SER A 24 -34.68 44.74 -58.41
CA SER A 24 -35.80 45.66 -58.64
C SER A 24 -35.57 47.00 -57.97
N ALA A 25 -36.30 48.04 -58.40
CA ALA A 25 -36.21 49.36 -57.78
C ALA A 25 -36.57 49.32 -56.28
N GLU A 26 -37.57 48.52 -55.91
CA GLU A 26 -38.00 48.32 -54.52
C GLU A 26 -36.94 47.53 -53.71
N GLY A 27 -36.32 46.51 -54.32
CA GLY A 27 -35.23 45.76 -53.70
C GLY A 27 -33.98 46.60 -53.43
N LYS A 28 -33.64 47.53 -54.33
CA LYS A 28 -32.50 48.44 -54.17
C LYS A 28 -32.72 49.46 -53.05
N VAL A 29 -33.95 49.97 -52.88
CA VAL A 29 -34.28 50.87 -51.78
C VAL A 29 -34.17 50.15 -50.42
N LEU A 30 -34.70 48.92 -50.31
CA LEU A 30 -34.56 48.11 -49.11
C LEU A 30 -33.08 47.80 -48.78
N TRP A 31 -32.27 47.58 -49.82
CA TRP A 31 -30.83 47.39 -49.68
C TRP A 31 -30.15 48.67 -49.15
N GLU A 32 -30.46 49.84 -49.70
CA GLU A 32 -29.92 51.14 -49.24
C GLU A 32 -30.34 51.48 -47.81
N GLU A 33 -31.59 51.21 -47.44
CA GLU A 33 -32.09 51.39 -46.06
C GLU A 33 -31.39 50.46 -45.06
N THR A 34 -31.22 49.19 -45.44
CA THR A 34 -30.50 48.21 -44.61
C THR A 34 -29.04 48.63 -44.41
N MET A 35 -28.40 49.19 -45.45
CA MET A 35 -27.00 49.61 -45.41
C MET A 35 -26.78 50.89 -44.59
N ASN A 36 -27.79 51.76 -44.52
CA ASN A 36 -27.76 52.97 -43.69
C ASN A 36 -28.15 52.69 -42.23
N SER A 37 -28.74 51.54 -41.92
CA SER A 37 -29.02 51.14 -40.55
C SER A 37 -27.71 50.72 -39.84
N GLY A 38 -27.24 51.56 -38.92
CA GLY A 38 -25.91 51.44 -38.29
C GLY A 38 -25.64 50.20 -37.42
N GLY A 39 -26.46 49.15 -37.50
CA GLY A 39 -26.38 47.95 -36.68
C GLY A 39 -25.85 46.69 -37.38
N GLN A 40 -25.80 46.65 -38.71
CA GLN A 40 -25.41 45.43 -39.44
C GLN A 40 -24.43 45.74 -40.55
N ALA A 41 -23.19 45.26 -40.40
CA ALA A 41 -22.20 45.10 -41.46
C ALA A 41 -21.85 46.36 -42.27
N LYS A 42 -20.64 46.90 -42.07
CA LYS A 42 -20.15 48.00 -42.89
C LYS A 42 -20.03 47.50 -44.33
N TYR A 43 -20.78 48.08 -45.26
CA TYR A 43 -20.58 47.89 -46.70
C TYR A 43 -19.08 48.01 -47.09
N GLU A 44 -18.35 48.85 -46.36
CA GLU A 44 -16.89 48.98 -46.44
C GLU A 44 -16.12 47.67 -46.24
N ASP A 45 -16.54 46.80 -45.32
CA ASP A 45 -15.86 45.53 -45.03
C ASP A 45 -16.05 44.55 -46.19
N ILE A 46 -17.25 44.47 -46.76
CA ILE A 46 -17.53 43.69 -47.97
C ILE A 46 -16.71 44.24 -49.15
N GLN A 47 -16.68 45.56 -49.30
CA GLN A 47 -15.94 46.21 -50.37
C GLN A 47 -14.43 45.94 -50.25
N LYS A 48 -13.87 46.00 -49.04
CA LYS A 48 -12.47 45.63 -48.77
C LYS A 48 -12.18 44.18 -49.13
N VAL A 49 -13.05 43.25 -48.75
CA VAL A 49 -12.91 41.83 -49.10
C VAL A 49 -12.95 41.63 -50.61
N ALA A 50 -13.93 42.24 -51.28
CA ALA A 50 -14.09 42.15 -52.73
C ALA A 50 -12.89 42.76 -53.48
N GLN A 51 -12.31 43.86 -52.99
CA GLN A 51 -11.13 44.48 -53.57
C GLN A 51 -9.83 43.69 -53.32
N THR A 52 -9.70 43.06 -52.16
CA THR A 52 -8.46 42.38 -51.75
C THR A 52 -8.40 40.94 -52.28
N VAL A 53 -9.52 40.22 -52.22
CA VAL A 53 -9.60 38.78 -52.50
C VAL A 53 -10.36 38.50 -53.80
N GLY A 54 -11.35 39.33 -54.13
CA GLY A 54 -12.28 39.11 -55.24
C GLY A 54 -13.51 38.31 -54.80
N CYS A 55 -14.69 38.62 -55.36
CA CYS A 55 -15.97 38.03 -54.94
C CYS A 55 -16.02 36.50 -55.08
N GLU A 56 -15.43 35.95 -56.12
CA GLU A 56 -15.42 34.50 -56.39
C GLU A 56 -14.52 33.72 -55.42
N ARG A 57 -13.44 34.36 -54.95
CA ARG A 57 -12.46 33.75 -54.03
C ARG A 57 -12.78 34.03 -52.57
N ALA A 58 -13.72 34.94 -52.29
CA ALA A 58 -14.10 35.33 -50.94
C ALA A 58 -14.80 34.21 -50.15
N THR A 59 -15.34 33.20 -50.84
CA THR A 59 -16.02 32.02 -50.27
C THR A 59 -15.21 30.72 -50.42
N ASP A 60 -14.05 30.76 -51.08
CA ASP A 60 -13.19 29.59 -51.27
C ASP A 60 -12.32 29.35 -50.04
N ILE A 61 -12.55 28.23 -49.37
CA ILE A 61 -11.86 27.86 -48.12
C ILE A 61 -10.35 27.74 -48.32
N ASP A 62 -9.88 27.17 -49.43
CA ASP A 62 -8.45 26.96 -49.65
C ASP A 62 -7.73 28.29 -49.88
N LYS A 63 -8.41 29.25 -50.54
CA LYS A 63 -7.87 30.60 -50.73
C LYS A 63 -7.89 31.43 -49.45
N LEU A 64 -8.91 31.29 -48.61
CA LEU A 64 -8.93 31.94 -47.31
C LEU A 64 -7.82 31.41 -46.40
N ARG A 65 -7.55 30.10 -46.44
CA ARG A 65 -6.42 29.51 -45.72
C ARG A 65 -5.11 30.11 -46.19
N GLU A 66 -4.83 30.11 -47.49
CA GLU A 66 -3.61 30.69 -48.08
C GLU A 66 -3.41 32.16 -47.66
N LEU A 67 -4.50 32.92 -47.56
CA LEU A 67 -4.47 34.35 -47.24
C LEU A 67 -4.15 34.65 -45.76
N PHE A 68 -4.61 33.81 -44.84
CA PHE A 68 -4.47 34.05 -43.39
C PHE A 68 -3.48 33.12 -42.68
N GLU A 69 -3.04 32.03 -43.30
CA GLU A 69 -2.18 31.01 -42.69
C GLU A 69 -0.90 31.60 -42.10
N ALA A 70 -0.23 32.50 -42.82
CA ALA A 70 0.97 33.16 -42.32
C ALA A 70 0.69 33.99 -41.05
N LYS A 71 -0.37 34.80 -41.06
CA LYS A 71 -0.76 35.66 -39.94
C LYS A 71 -1.18 34.84 -38.71
N PHE A 72 -1.94 33.77 -38.92
CA PHE A 72 -2.36 32.88 -37.83
C PHE A 72 -1.19 32.07 -37.27
N SER A 73 -0.28 31.58 -38.13
CA SER A 73 0.94 30.88 -37.70
C SER A 73 1.84 31.77 -36.86
N GLU A 74 2.02 33.04 -37.26
CA GLU A 74 2.78 34.02 -36.50
C GLU A 74 2.14 34.33 -35.14
N ALA A 75 0.82 34.51 -35.09
CA ALA A 75 0.11 34.75 -33.85
C ALA A 75 0.21 33.59 -32.87
N LEU A 76 0.07 32.35 -33.35
CA LEU A 76 0.24 31.14 -32.54
C LEU A 76 1.64 31.04 -31.96
N LYS A 77 2.68 31.30 -32.78
CA LYS A 77 4.07 31.28 -32.32
C LYS A 77 4.35 32.37 -31.29
N THR A 78 3.79 33.55 -31.48
CA THR A 78 3.99 34.69 -30.58
C THR A 78 3.30 34.46 -29.24
N ALA A 79 2.01 34.10 -29.24
CA ALA A 79 1.26 33.78 -28.04
C ALA A 79 1.88 32.59 -27.28
N GLY A 80 2.35 31.57 -28.01
CA GLY A 80 2.97 30.40 -27.41
C GLY A 80 4.31 30.69 -26.73
N LYS A 81 5.11 31.63 -27.24
CA LYS A 81 6.39 32.03 -26.63
C LYS A 81 6.25 32.74 -25.29
N GLU A 82 5.12 33.40 -25.04
CA GLU A 82 4.88 34.13 -23.79
C GLU A 82 4.34 33.25 -22.66
N MET A 83 4.07 31.96 -22.93
CA MET A 83 3.43 31.06 -21.98
C MET A 83 4.33 29.86 -21.68
N GLU A 84 4.23 29.37 -20.45
CA GLU A 84 4.85 28.11 -20.09
C GLU A 84 4.03 26.92 -20.62
N PHE A 85 4.71 25.85 -21.00
CA PHE A 85 4.07 24.68 -21.61
C PHE A 85 2.96 24.09 -20.73
N THR A 86 3.17 23.98 -19.41
CA THR A 86 2.16 23.52 -18.45
C THR A 86 0.92 24.41 -18.44
N LYS A 87 1.10 25.73 -18.54
CA LYS A 87 -0.01 26.70 -18.56
C LYS A 87 -0.84 26.64 -19.83
N LEU A 88 -0.28 26.18 -20.95
CA LEU A 88 -1.07 25.97 -22.17
C LEU A 88 -2.17 24.91 -22.00
N TYR A 89 -2.02 23.98 -21.05
CA TYR A 89 -3.05 22.98 -20.73
C TYR A 89 -4.06 23.47 -19.69
N THR A 90 -3.60 24.21 -18.68
CA THR A 90 -4.45 24.67 -17.59
C THR A 90 -5.24 25.94 -17.95
N ASP A 91 -4.60 26.88 -18.64
CA ASP A 91 -5.12 28.23 -18.89
C ASP A 91 -5.39 28.44 -20.39
N ARG A 92 -6.18 27.53 -20.99
CA ARG A 92 -6.54 27.60 -22.42
C ARG A 92 -7.21 28.92 -22.82
N LEU A 93 -7.97 29.52 -21.90
CA LEU A 93 -8.63 30.81 -22.12
C LEU A 93 -7.61 31.94 -22.31
N ASP A 94 -6.57 31.99 -21.48
CA ASP A 94 -5.51 33.00 -21.61
C ASP A 94 -4.75 32.84 -22.93
N PHE A 95 -4.42 31.60 -23.32
CA PHE A 95 -3.79 31.33 -24.60
C PHE A 95 -4.65 31.78 -25.79
N ARG A 96 -5.96 31.48 -25.75
CA ARG A 96 -6.92 31.94 -26.76
C ARG A 96 -6.97 33.46 -26.84
N ASP A 97 -7.07 34.14 -25.70
CA ASP A 97 -7.20 35.59 -25.65
C ASP A 97 -5.91 36.27 -26.15
N LYS A 98 -4.74 35.71 -25.85
CA LYS A 98 -3.46 36.15 -26.43
C LYS A 98 -3.41 35.97 -27.94
N ILE A 99 -3.86 34.84 -28.47
CA ILE A 99 -3.94 34.63 -29.93
C ILE A 99 -4.82 35.71 -30.57
N ILE A 100 -6.01 35.96 -30.01
CA ILE A 100 -6.94 36.99 -30.52
C ILE A 100 -6.30 38.38 -30.46
N ASN A 101 -5.58 38.70 -29.38
CA ASN A 101 -4.90 39.99 -29.23
C ASN A 101 -3.79 40.21 -30.27
N VAL A 102 -3.02 39.17 -30.61
CA VAL A 102 -1.96 39.27 -31.63
C VAL A 102 -2.53 39.38 -33.05
N ILE A 103 -3.58 38.63 -33.37
CA ILE A 103 -4.22 38.68 -34.69
C ILE A 103 -4.97 40.01 -34.90
N GLY A 104 -5.62 40.48 -33.83
CA GLY A 104 -6.65 41.52 -33.88
C GLY A 104 -8.02 40.98 -34.30
N ARG A 105 -9.05 41.82 -34.22
CA ARG A 105 -10.43 41.47 -34.61
C ARG A 105 -10.77 41.77 -36.08
N ASP A 106 -10.00 42.64 -36.74
CA ASP A 106 -10.17 43.02 -38.15
C ASP A 106 -9.14 42.28 -39.03
N LEU A 107 -9.66 41.57 -40.03
CA LEU A 107 -8.93 40.71 -40.97
C LEU A 107 -9.21 41.16 -42.41
N ASN A 108 -8.87 42.40 -42.74
CA ASN A 108 -9.08 42.98 -44.09
C ASN A 108 -10.55 42.91 -44.54
N GLY A 109 -11.48 43.19 -43.62
CA GLY A 109 -12.93 43.12 -43.86
C GLY A 109 -13.57 41.77 -43.46
N TYR A 110 -12.78 40.75 -43.16
CA TYR A 110 -13.26 39.61 -42.36
C TYR A 110 -13.19 39.97 -40.87
N ALA A 111 -14.09 39.42 -40.07
CA ALA A 111 -14.06 39.52 -38.62
C ALA A 111 -13.71 38.15 -38.02
N LEU A 112 -12.77 38.13 -37.07
CA LEU A 112 -12.49 36.95 -36.27
C LEU A 112 -13.62 36.80 -35.23
N GLU A 113 -14.40 35.73 -35.35
CA GLU A 113 -15.54 35.44 -34.47
C GLU A 113 -15.10 34.70 -33.22
N ASP A 114 -14.35 33.61 -33.39
CA ASP A 114 -13.83 32.82 -32.28
C ASP A 114 -12.58 32.04 -32.67
N VAL A 115 -11.84 31.59 -31.66
CA VAL A 115 -10.65 30.74 -31.79
C VAL A 115 -10.81 29.55 -30.85
N ALA A 116 -10.83 28.34 -31.40
CA ALA A 116 -10.94 27.11 -30.62
C ALA A 116 -9.64 26.30 -30.71
N ILE A 117 -9.10 25.91 -29.57
CA ILE A 117 -7.91 25.05 -29.48
C ILE A 117 -8.39 23.60 -29.43
N ASP A 118 -8.27 22.90 -30.56
CA ASP A 118 -8.72 21.53 -30.72
C ASP A 118 -7.74 20.55 -30.05
N TYR A 119 -6.46 20.64 -30.44
CA TYR A 119 -5.44 19.70 -29.97
C TYR A 119 -4.15 20.40 -29.58
N LEU A 120 -3.59 20.03 -28.44
CA LEU A 120 -2.34 20.57 -27.92
C LEU A 120 -1.47 19.41 -27.42
N GLU A 121 -0.42 19.12 -28.15
CA GLU A 121 0.62 18.17 -27.74
C GLU A 121 2.01 18.73 -28.01
N GLN A 122 2.95 18.23 -27.21
CA GLN A 122 4.37 18.43 -27.44
C GLN A 122 4.78 17.75 -28.74
N THR A 123 5.55 18.46 -29.56
CA THR A 123 6.18 17.85 -30.72
C THR A 123 7.17 16.77 -30.25
N PRO A 124 7.08 15.53 -30.77
CA PRO A 124 8.05 14.49 -30.50
C PRO A 124 9.49 14.94 -30.82
N LEU A 125 10.46 14.51 -30.00
CA LEU A 125 11.87 14.93 -30.14
C LEU A 125 12.46 14.60 -31.51
N ASP A 126 12.04 13.48 -32.12
CA ASP A 126 12.46 13.04 -33.46
C ASP A 126 12.03 13.99 -34.59
N LYS A 127 11.07 14.88 -34.32
CA LYS A 127 10.56 15.87 -35.27
C LYS A 127 11.14 17.26 -35.03
N LEU A 128 11.99 17.44 -34.03
CA LEU A 128 12.67 18.70 -33.76
C LEU A 128 13.99 18.75 -34.54
N ASP A 129 14.30 19.92 -35.12
CA ASP A 129 15.54 20.13 -35.85
C ASP A 129 16.63 20.69 -34.93
N GLU A 130 17.67 19.91 -34.64
CA GLU A 130 18.80 20.35 -33.81
C GLU A 130 19.56 21.57 -34.38
N HIS A 131 19.44 21.83 -35.69
CA HIS A 131 20.05 22.98 -36.34
C HIS A 131 19.16 24.24 -36.30
N ASN A 132 17.90 24.11 -35.88
CA ASN A 132 17.02 25.25 -35.65
C ASN A 132 17.22 25.80 -34.23
N VAL A 133 17.50 27.10 -34.10
CA VAL A 133 17.81 27.73 -32.81
C VAL A 133 16.68 27.56 -31.78
N LEU A 134 15.42 27.66 -32.19
CA LEU A 134 14.27 27.53 -31.28
C LEU A 134 14.08 26.08 -30.84
N ASP A 135 14.23 25.13 -31.77
CA ASP A 135 14.10 23.71 -31.47
C ASP A 135 15.27 23.23 -30.59
N ALA A 136 16.50 23.70 -30.84
CA ALA A 136 17.67 23.41 -30.01
C ALA A 136 17.50 23.91 -28.56
N GLU A 137 16.94 25.11 -28.36
CA GLU A 137 16.60 25.62 -27.03
C GLU A 137 15.52 24.76 -26.37
N GLY A 138 14.51 24.34 -27.15
CA GLY A 138 13.47 23.41 -26.72
C GLY A 138 14.03 22.06 -26.27
N ILE A 139 14.86 21.42 -27.10
CA ILE A 139 15.55 20.15 -26.80
C ILE A 139 16.36 20.30 -25.52
N LYS A 140 17.19 21.34 -25.41
CA LYS A 140 17.97 21.61 -24.20
C LYS A 140 17.08 21.70 -22.96
N LYS A 141 15.98 22.45 -23.03
CA LYS A 141 15.06 22.62 -21.89
C LYS A 141 14.39 21.29 -21.52
N ILE A 142 13.97 20.51 -22.50
CA ILE A 142 13.40 19.18 -22.28
C ILE A 142 14.43 18.28 -21.60
N THR A 143 15.65 18.21 -22.12
CA THR A 143 16.73 17.40 -21.58
C THR A 143 17.07 17.78 -20.13
N VAL A 144 17.18 19.08 -19.83
CA VAL A 144 17.47 19.53 -18.46
C VAL A 144 16.39 19.07 -17.49
N ILE A 145 15.12 19.33 -17.82
CA ILE A 145 13.99 18.95 -16.96
C ILE A 145 13.92 17.43 -16.78
N THR A 146 14.09 16.65 -17.86
CA THR A 146 14.01 15.19 -17.76
C THR A 146 15.20 14.60 -17.02
N SER A 147 16.41 15.13 -17.19
CA SER A 147 17.59 14.73 -16.43
C SER A 147 17.43 15.02 -14.94
N GLU A 148 16.96 16.21 -14.56
CA GLU A 148 16.68 16.55 -13.15
C GLU A 148 15.65 15.58 -12.53
N GLN A 149 14.58 15.26 -13.26
CA GLN A 149 13.59 14.29 -12.77
C GLN A 149 14.16 12.87 -12.65
N GLN A 150 15.04 12.46 -13.56
CA GLN A 150 15.72 11.17 -13.50
C GLN A 150 16.69 11.07 -12.32
N GLU A 151 17.46 12.12 -12.06
CA GLU A 151 18.33 12.23 -10.89
C GLU A 151 17.53 12.13 -9.60
N LEU A 152 16.45 12.92 -9.46
CA LEU A 152 15.54 12.85 -8.30
C LEU A 152 14.92 11.47 -8.13
N THR A 153 14.54 10.82 -9.23
CA THR A 153 14.00 9.45 -9.20
C THR A 153 15.04 8.47 -8.69
N ASN A 154 16.26 8.51 -9.23
CA ASN A 154 17.37 7.67 -8.80
C ASN A 154 17.73 7.92 -7.32
N GLU A 155 17.79 9.17 -6.87
CA GLU A 155 18.02 9.50 -5.45
C GLU A 155 16.96 8.88 -4.55
N ARG A 156 15.68 8.98 -4.93
CA ARG A 156 14.58 8.37 -4.16
C ARG A 156 14.65 6.86 -4.16
N ASP A 157 15.02 6.25 -5.27
CA ASP A 157 15.16 4.79 -5.37
C ASP A 157 16.32 4.30 -4.52
N ARG A 158 17.48 4.98 -4.53
CA ARG A 158 18.61 4.67 -3.65
C ARG A 158 18.27 4.85 -2.17
N ALA A 159 17.60 5.94 -1.81
CA ALA A 159 17.13 6.15 -0.44
C ALA A 159 16.16 5.04 0.00
N ARG A 160 15.27 4.59 -0.90
CA ARG A 160 14.37 3.46 -0.65
C ARG A 160 15.14 2.16 -0.44
N GLU A 161 16.13 1.85 -1.28
CA GLU A 161 16.97 0.66 -1.15
C GLU A 161 17.71 0.63 0.19
N ILE A 162 18.34 1.74 0.58
CA ILE A 162 19.04 1.86 1.87
C ILE A 162 18.08 1.59 3.01
N LYS A 163 16.90 2.24 3.01
CA LYS A 163 15.90 2.06 4.07
C LYS A 163 15.41 0.62 4.16
N ILE A 164 15.16 -0.04 3.03
CA ILE A 164 14.77 -1.45 3.00
C ILE A 164 15.88 -2.32 3.59
N ASN A 165 17.14 -2.06 3.22
CA ASN A 165 18.28 -2.82 3.72
C ASN A 165 18.45 -2.64 5.25
N GLU A 166 18.37 -1.41 5.75
CA GLU A 166 18.39 -1.12 7.19
C GLU A 166 17.27 -1.85 7.93
N GLN A 167 16.04 -1.82 7.39
CA GLN A 167 14.91 -2.54 7.97
C GLN A 167 15.12 -4.06 7.97
N ASN A 168 15.68 -4.62 6.89
CA ASN A 168 16.00 -6.04 6.81
C ASN A 168 17.10 -6.44 7.79
N GLN A 169 18.15 -5.63 7.93
CA GLN A 169 19.22 -5.89 8.89
C GLN A 169 18.69 -5.81 10.32
N GLN A 170 17.88 -4.81 10.65
CA GLN A 170 17.24 -4.69 11.95
C GLN A 170 16.32 -5.88 12.25
N ALA A 171 15.51 -6.31 11.27
CA ALA A 171 14.66 -7.48 11.41
C ALA A 171 15.49 -8.76 11.64
N SER A 172 16.59 -8.93 10.91
CA SER A 172 17.51 -10.08 11.08
C SER A 172 18.12 -10.10 12.49
N VAL A 173 18.59 -8.95 12.97
CA VAL A 173 19.15 -8.83 14.33
C VAL A 173 18.07 -9.12 15.37
N GLN A 174 16.84 -8.64 15.17
CA GLN A 174 15.73 -8.90 16.10
C GLN A 174 15.38 -10.39 16.18
N VAL A 175 15.36 -11.08 15.05
CA VAL A 175 15.16 -12.54 14.99
C VAL A 175 16.31 -13.28 15.69
N GLU A 176 17.55 -12.83 15.51
CA GLU A 176 18.71 -13.42 16.19
C GLU A 176 18.61 -13.26 17.71
N ILE A 177 18.25 -12.07 18.21
CA ILE A 177 18.02 -11.81 19.63
C ILE A 177 16.91 -12.73 20.16
N GLU A 178 15.78 -12.83 19.46
CA GLU A 178 14.67 -13.69 19.87
C GLU A 178 15.09 -15.17 19.93
N ASN A 179 15.90 -15.63 18.98
CA ASN A 179 16.43 -16.99 18.98
C ASN A 179 17.37 -17.24 20.17
N VAL A 180 18.26 -16.29 20.49
CA VAL A 180 19.14 -16.37 21.66
C VAL A 180 18.33 -16.41 22.95
N ASP A 181 17.33 -15.53 23.09
CA ASP A 181 16.46 -15.49 24.26
C ASP A 181 15.66 -16.79 24.42
N ALA A 182 15.15 -17.35 23.32
CA ALA A 182 14.48 -18.64 23.31
C ALA A 182 15.43 -19.79 23.71
N GLU A 183 16.69 -19.76 23.27
CA GLU A 183 17.69 -20.76 23.64
C GLU A 183 18.07 -20.65 25.13
N VAL A 184 18.26 -19.43 25.65
CA VAL A 184 18.49 -19.17 27.08
C VAL A 184 17.31 -19.65 27.91
N GLY A 185 16.07 -19.35 27.48
CA GLY A 185 14.85 -19.83 28.11
C GLY A 185 14.77 -21.35 28.17
N LYS A 186 15.07 -22.05 27.06
CA LYS A 186 15.12 -23.52 27.01
C LYS A 186 16.18 -24.09 27.95
N ARG A 187 17.40 -23.51 27.98
CA ARG A 187 18.45 -23.94 28.91
C ARG A 187 18.01 -23.78 30.36
N ALA A 188 17.47 -22.62 30.72
CA ALA A 188 16.99 -22.35 32.08
C ALA A 188 15.87 -23.31 32.49
N GLN A 189 14.95 -23.64 31.58
CA GLN A 189 13.91 -24.64 31.83
C GLN A 189 14.50 -26.04 32.00
N GLY A 190 15.47 -26.44 31.18
CA GLY A 190 16.17 -27.72 31.33
C GLY A 190 16.87 -27.87 32.69
N VAL A 191 17.53 -26.82 33.18
CA VAL A 191 18.13 -26.82 34.53
C VAL A 191 17.06 -27.01 35.62
N ARG A 192 15.93 -26.31 35.52
CA ARG A 192 14.82 -26.46 36.50
C ARG A 192 14.25 -27.87 36.49
N ASP A 193 14.03 -28.44 35.30
CA ASP A 193 13.51 -29.81 35.15
C ASP A 193 14.48 -30.84 35.75
N GLU A 194 15.80 -30.65 35.57
CA GLU A 194 16.83 -31.50 36.19
C GLU A 194 16.84 -31.37 37.72
N GLU A 195 16.76 -30.14 38.25
CA GLU A 195 16.67 -29.90 39.69
C GLU A 195 15.43 -30.54 40.30
N ASP A 196 14.28 -30.43 39.64
CA ASP A 196 13.02 -30.99 40.12
C ASP A 196 13.02 -32.52 40.04
N LYS A 197 13.58 -33.11 38.99
CA LYS A 197 13.82 -34.57 38.92
C LYS A 197 14.77 -35.03 40.02
N ALA A 198 15.83 -34.29 40.31
CA ALA A 198 16.76 -34.61 41.39
C ALA A 198 16.06 -34.54 42.77
N LYS A 199 15.24 -33.51 43.03
CA LYS A 199 14.42 -33.41 44.25
C LYS A 199 13.43 -34.56 44.37
N GLN A 200 12.70 -34.88 43.31
CA GLN A 200 11.76 -36.01 43.29
C GLN A 200 12.49 -37.34 43.55
N SER A 201 13.63 -37.57 42.92
CA SER A 201 14.44 -38.78 43.14
C SER A 201 14.91 -38.90 44.58
N ARG A 202 15.39 -37.81 45.18
CA ARG A 202 15.77 -37.77 46.61
C ARG A 202 14.59 -38.08 47.52
N ALA A 203 13.43 -37.46 47.28
CA ALA A 203 12.22 -37.72 48.06
C ALA A 203 11.77 -39.19 47.96
N VAL A 204 11.82 -39.77 46.76
CA VAL A 204 11.50 -41.21 46.57
C VAL A 204 12.49 -42.10 47.30
N GLN A 205 13.78 -41.79 47.27
CA GLN A 205 14.79 -42.55 48.01
C GLN A 205 14.59 -42.45 49.53
N GLU A 206 14.27 -41.27 50.04
CA GLU A 206 13.97 -41.06 51.46
C GLU A 206 12.73 -41.83 51.92
N VAL A 207 11.64 -41.77 51.15
CA VAL A 207 10.43 -42.54 51.43
C VAL A 207 10.72 -44.03 51.41
N ARG A 208 11.42 -44.54 50.39
CA ARG A 208 11.82 -45.96 50.33
C ARG A 208 12.69 -46.38 51.51
N ALA A 209 13.67 -45.56 51.89
CA ALA A 209 14.55 -45.86 53.03
C ALA A 209 13.76 -45.92 54.35
N ASN A 210 12.81 -45.00 54.54
CA ASN A 210 11.92 -44.99 55.70
C ASN A 210 10.98 -46.20 55.69
N GLU A 211 10.37 -46.53 54.56
CA GLU A 211 9.51 -47.71 54.40
C GLU A 211 10.28 -49.01 54.67
N GLU A 212 11.51 -49.14 54.14
CA GLU A 212 12.37 -50.29 54.43
C GLU A 212 12.78 -50.36 55.90
N ALA A 213 13.05 -49.21 56.54
CA ALA A 213 13.37 -49.17 57.97
C ALA A 213 12.17 -49.59 58.83
N GLU A 214 10.97 -49.11 58.53
CA GLU A 214 9.74 -49.52 59.20
C GLU A 214 9.41 -51.00 58.93
N ALA A 215 9.55 -51.47 57.68
CA ALA A 215 9.38 -52.88 57.36
C ALA A 215 10.34 -53.77 58.16
N ARG A 216 11.62 -53.38 58.28
CA ARG A 216 12.59 -54.08 59.13
C ARG A 216 12.17 -54.11 60.60
N LYS A 217 11.68 -52.99 61.16
CA LYS A 217 11.18 -52.96 62.55
C LYS A 217 10.00 -53.91 62.75
N VAL A 218 9.06 -53.93 61.82
CA VAL A 218 7.88 -54.83 61.88
C VAL A 218 8.32 -56.29 61.80
N VAL A 219 9.25 -56.64 60.92
CA VAL A 219 9.80 -58.00 60.80
C VAL A 219 10.51 -58.42 62.09
N GLU A 220 11.39 -57.57 62.64
CA GLU A 220 12.09 -57.87 63.89
C GLU A 220 11.15 -57.94 65.09
N ALA A 221 10.14 -57.07 65.17
CA ALA A 221 9.11 -57.13 66.21
C ALA A 221 8.26 -58.41 66.10
N GLY A 222 7.92 -58.82 64.87
CA GLY A 222 7.25 -60.09 64.61
C GLY A 222 8.10 -61.28 65.04
N ARG A 223 9.41 -61.26 64.75
CA ARG A 223 10.37 -62.29 65.16
C ARG A 223 10.50 -62.36 66.68
N LEU A 224 10.67 -61.22 67.35
CA LEU A 224 10.72 -61.15 68.81
C LEU A 224 9.44 -61.72 69.44
N LYS A 225 8.27 -61.35 68.90
CA LYS A 225 6.99 -61.86 69.38
C LYS A 225 6.91 -63.39 69.22
N GLN A 226 7.28 -63.92 68.07
CA GLN A 226 7.34 -65.37 67.84
C GLN A 226 8.29 -66.07 68.81
N GLU A 227 9.49 -65.52 69.04
CA GLU A 227 10.44 -66.06 70.01
C GLU A 227 9.89 -66.02 71.44
N THR A 228 9.20 -64.94 71.84
CA THR A 228 8.57 -64.84 73.17
C THR A 228 7.40 -65.81 73.35
N GLU A 229 6.56 -65.99 72.32
CA GLU A 229 5.45 -66.94 72.36
C GLU A 229 5.97 -68.39 72.38
N ALA A 230 7.04 -68.68 71.65
CA ALA A 230 7.71 -69.97 71.69
C ALA A 230 8.31 -70.27 73.06
N LEU A 231 8.99 -69.30 73.69
CA LEU A 231 9.52 -69.42 75.05
C LEU A 231 8.39 -69.65 76.06
N ALA A 232 7.31 -68.85 76.03
CA ALA A 232 6.16 -69.02 76.93
C ALA A 232 5.45 -70.37 76.73
N ALA A 233 5.34 -70.83 75.48
CA ALA A 233 4.81 -72.17 75.18
C ALA A 233 5.72 -73.28 75.74
N GLN A 234 7.05 -73.11 75.64
CA GLN A 234 8.02 -74.04 76.19
C GLN A 234 7.96 -74.07 77.73
N GLU A 235 7.94 -72.91 78.40
CA GLU A 235 7.73 -72.80 79.84
C GLU A 235 6.42 -73.48 80.26
N GLY A 236 5.32 -73.25 79.53
CA GLY A 236 4.03 -73.90 79.81
C GLY A 236 4.02 -75.41 79.55
N ILE A 237 4.92 -75.94 78.72
CA ILE A 237 5.13 -77.39 78.57
C ILE A 237 5.95 -77.93 79.74
N GLU A 238 7.01 -77.23 80.16
CA GLU A 238 7.87 -77.61 81.28
C GLU A 238 7.10 -77.63 82.60
N VAL A 239 6.31 -76.59 82.91
CA VAL A 239 5.47 -76.54 84.12
C VAL A 239 4.45 -77.68 84.15
N ARG A 240 3.81 -77.98 83.00
CA ARG A 240 2.87 -79.12 82.93
C ARG A 240 3.57 -80.47 83.06
N ALA A 241 4.82 -80.58 82.59
CA ALA A 241 5.63 -81.78 82.80
C ALA A 241 5.99 -81.93 84.28
N GLU A 242 6.38 -80.85 84.95
CA GLU A 242 6.70 -80.84 86.38
C GLU A 242 5.45 -81.13 87.24
N ASP A 243 4.30 -80.53 86.94
CA ASP A 243 3.03 -80.82 87.62
C ASP A 243 2.59 -82.28 87.43
N LYS A 244 2.78 -82.84 86.23
CA LYS A 244 2.54 -84.27 85.97
C LYS A 244 3.45 -85.13 86.82
N ASP A 245 4.74 -84.82 86.89
CA ASP A 245 5.70 -85.57 87.72
C ASP A 245 5.35 -85.46 89.21
N ARG A 246 4.93 -84.28 89.66
CA ARG A 246 4.44 -84.06 91.03
C ARG A 246 3.16 -84.86 91.32
N ALA A 247 2.22 -84.93 90.38
CA ALA A 247 1.01 -85.75 90.50
C ALA A 247 1.33 -87.26 90.54
N VAL A 248 2.29 -87.71 89.73
CA VAL A 248 2.77 -89.11 89.74
C VAL A 248 3.46 -89.43 91.07
N MET A 249 4.26 -88.52 91.61
CA MET A 249 4.91 -88.67 92.92
C MET A 249 3.88 -88.70 94.06
N SER A 250 2.89 -87.80 94.04
CA SER A 250 1.77 -87.80 94.99
C SER A 250 0.96 -89.10 94.94
N ALA A 251 0.65 -89.60 93.73
CA ALA A 251 -0.07 -90.86 93.57
C ALA A 251 0.76 -92.06 94.06
N ARG A 252 2.10 -92.05 93.86
CA ARG A 252 2.99 -93.06 94.45
C ARG A 252 2.98 -93.00 95.98
N TYR A 253 3.11 -91.80 96.55
CA TYR A 253 3.12 -91.59 97.99
C TYR A 253 1.80 -92.01 98.65
N SER A 254 0.65 -91.69 98.02
CA SER A 254 -0.67 -92.13 98.48
C SER A 254 -0.81 -93.66 98.43
N LYS A 255 -0.27 -94.29 97.38
CA LYS A 255 -0.28 -95.75 97.25
C LYS A 255 0.62 -96.43 98.29
N GLU A 256 1.71 -95.77 98.67
CA GLU A 256 2.64 -96.22 99.72
C GLU A 256 2.04 -96.02 101.14
N GLU A 257 1.28 -94.94 101.36
CA GLU A 257 0.50 -94.72 102.60
C GLU A 257 -0.64 -95.74 102.77
N ASP A 258 -1.35 -96.08 101.69
CA ASP A 258 -2.39 -97.13 101.71
C ASP A 258 -1.80 -98.52 101.99
N LEU A 259 -0.56 -98.78 101.56
CA LEU A 259 0.16 -100.03 101.84
C LEU A 259 0.62 -100.12 103.30
N LEU A 260 1.02 -99.00 103.92
CA LEU A 260 1.42 -98.91 105.33
C LEU A 260 0.26 -98.96 106.33
N ARG A 261 -1.00 -98.78 105.87
CA ARG A 261 -2.21 -98.97 106.70
C ARG A 261 -2.69 -100.42 106.78
N LEU A 262 -2.06 -101.34 106.04
CA LEU A 262 -2.44 -102.76 105.95
C LEU A 262 -1.47 -103.73 106.66
N GLU A 263 -0.51 -103.21 107.42
CA GLU A 263 0.35 -103.96 108.37
C GLU A 263 0.04 -103.58 109.83
#